data_AF-A0AA88VAA4-F1
#
_entry.id   AF-A0AA88VAA4-F1
#
_cell.length_a   1.000
_cell.length_b   1.000
_cell.length_c   1.000
_cell.angle_alpha   90.00
_cell.angle_beta   90.00
_cell.angle_gamma   90.00
#
_symmetry.space_group_name_H-M   'P 1'
#
loop_
_entity.id
_entity.type
_entity.pdbx_description
1 polymer ?
#
loop_
_entity_poly.entity_id
_entity_poly.type
_entity_poly.pdbx_seq_one_letter_code
_entity_poly.pdbx_strand_id
1 'polypeptide(L)' 'MAWVLFLVLSLFLQGALGEIICEELPARMCSYSISSSGKRCFLENYASTDGTTEFQCKT' A
#
# COMPACT_ATOMS: atom_id res chain seq x y z
N MET A 1 5.08 25.03 -25.82
CA MET A 1 5.63 24.90 -24.44
C MET A 1 4.79 23.99 -23.55
N ALA A 2 3.45 24.04 -23.59
CA ALA A 2 2.57 23.24 -22.71
C ALA A 2 2.80 21.72 -22.76
N TRP A 3 3.06 21.14 -23.94
CA TRP A 3 3.29 19.69 -24.10
C TRP A 3 4.54 19.18 -23.36
N VAL A 4 5.62 19.97 -23.38
CA VAL A 4 6.85 19.64 -22.67
C VAL A 4 6.61 19.66 -21.15
N LEU A 5 5.89 20.67 -20.65
CA LEU A 5 5.51 20.76 -19.24
C LEU A 5 4.63 19.58 -18.81
N PHE A 6 3.69 19.16 -19.66
CA PHE A 6 2.81 18.03 -19.38
C PHE A 6 3.58 16.70 -19.30
N LEU A 7 4.55 16.49 -20.19
CA LEU A 7 5.43 15.32 -20.16
C LEU A 7 6.28 15.29 -18.90
N VAL A 8 6.91 16.42 -18.54
CA VAL A 8 7.69 16.55 -17.31
C VAL A 8 6.80 16.24 -16.10
N LEU A 9 5.60 16.84 -15.99
CA LEU A 9 4.70 16.57 -14.88
C LEU A 9 4.32 15.09 -14.76
N SER A 10 4.06 14.42 -15.89
CA SER A 10 3.68 12.99 -15.92
C SER A 10 4.81 12.08 -15.41
N LEU A 11 6.06 12.35 -15.84
CA LEU A 11 7.24 11.60 -15.40
C LEU A 11 7.50 11.75 -13.89
N PHE A 12 7.35 12.97 -13.37
CA PHE A 12 7.51 13.22 -11.94
C PHE A 12 6.39 12.59 -11.11
N LEU A 13 5.16 12.52 -11.64
CA LEU A 13 4.03 11.91 -10.95
C LEU A 13 4.25 10.40 -10.74
N GLN A 14 4.79 9.69 -11.75
CA GLN A 14 5.13 8.28 -11.63
C GLN A 14 6.21 8.02 -10.58
N GLY A 15 7.20 8.92 -10.44
CA GLY A 15 8.22 8.81 -9.39
C GLY A 15 7.72 9.14 -7.99
N ALA A 16 6.67 9.96 -7.87
CA ALA A 16 6.04 10.29 -6.59
C ALA A 16 5.06 9.20 -6.11
N LEU A 17 4.48 8.44 -7.04
CA LEU A 17 3.64 7.28 -6.78
C LEU A 17 4.54 6.08 -6.41
N GLY A 18 4.94 6.02 -5.13
CA GLY A 18 5.67 4.86 -4.60
C GLY A 18 4.84 3.57 -4.67
N GLU A 19 5.52 2.42 -4.58
CA GLU A 19 4.84 1.13 -4.56
C GLU A 19 4.18 0.90 -3.18
N ILE A 20 2.87 0.66 -3.18
CA ILE A 20 2.13 0.29 -1.98
C ILE A 20 2.09 -1.24 -1.90
N ILE A 21 2.81 -1.81 -0.94
CA ILE A 21 2.85 -3.24 -0.62
C ILE A 21 2.07 -3.45 0.69
N CYS A 22 1.06 -4.32 0.70
CA CYS A 22 0.16 -4.47 1.85
C CYS A 22 0.89 -5.02 3.09
N GLU A 23 1.86 -5.89 2.88
CA GLU A 23 2.64 -6.59 3.90
C GLU A 23 3.57 -5.65 4.69
N GLU A 24 3.92 -4.50 4.10
CA GLU A 24 4.73 -3.46 4.73
C GLU A 24 3.88 -2.38 5.41
N LEU A 25 2.54 -2.41 5.23
CA LEU A 25 1.64 -1.44 5.82
C LEU A 25 1.35 -1.78 7.29
N PRO A 26 1.28 -0.76 8.18
CA PRO A 26 0.85 -0.98 9.55
C PRO A 26 -0.62 -1.45 9.58
N ALA A 27 -0.90 -2.42 10.44
CA ALA A 27 -2.20 -3.05 10.63
C ALA A 27 -3.38 -2.07 10.72
N ARG A 28 -3.19 -0.90 11.32
CA ARG A 28 -4.24 0.12 11.49
C ARG A 28 -4.66 0.84 10.20
N MET A 29 -3.82 0.83 9.17
CA MET A 29 -4.07 1.53 7.90
C MET A 29 -4.51 0.58 6.78
N CYS A 30 -4.25 -0.72 6.95
CA CYS A 30 -4.36 -1.69 5.86
C CYS A 30 -5.79 -2.17 5.57
N SER A 31 -6.71 -2.15 6.53
CA SER A 31 -8.10 -2.63 6.34
C SER A 31 -8.90 -1.91 5.23
N TYR A 32 -8.45 -0.71 4.82
CA TYR A 32 -9.06 0.08 3.75
C TYR A 32 -8.10 0.40 2.61
N SER A 33 -6.89 -0.18 2.62
CA SER A 33 -5.85 0.11 1.63
C SER A 33 -5.93 -0.82 0.42
N ILE A 34 -5.46 -0.32 -0.72
CA ILE A 34 -5.35 -1.07 -1.98
C ILE A 34 -3.88 -0.99 -2.39
N SER A 35 -3.27 -2.14 -2.70
CA SER A 35 -1.89 -2.17 -3.18
C SER A 35 -1.75 -1.47 -4.52
N SER A 36 -0.53 -1.08 -4.90
CA SER A 36 -0.28 -0.48 -6.22
C SER A 36 -0.65 -1.43 -7.38
N SER A 37 -0.75 -2.74 -7.11
CA SER A 37 -1.21 -3.77 -8.05
C SER A 37 -2.74 -3.80 -8.22
N GLY A 38 -3.49 -2.99 -7.45
CA GLY A 38 -4.95 -2.95 -7.49
C GLY A 38 -5.62 -4.09 -6.71
N LYS A 39 -4.88 -4.76 -5.83
CA LYS A 39 -5.40 -5.81 -4.94
C LYS A 39 -5.83 -5.19 -3.61
N ARG A 40 -6.91 -5.71 -3.04
CA ARG A 40 -7.42 -5.24 -1.74
C ARG A 40 -6.57 -5.83 -0.63
N CYS A 41 -5.98 -4.98 0.20
CA CYS A 41 -5.33 -5.46 1.42
C CYS A 41 -6.41 -5.94 2.40
N PHE A 42 -6.16 -7.07 3.07
CA PHE A 42 -7.01 -7.53 4.16
C PHE A 42 -6.17 -7.82 5.41
N LEU A 43 -6.82 -7.62 6.56
CA LEU A 43 -6.20 -7.79 7.86
C LEU A 43 -6.44 -9.22 8.36
N GLU A 44 -5.37 -10.00 8.49
CA GLU A 44 -5.40 -11.30 9.15
C GLU A 44 -5.05 -11.17 10.63
N ASN A 45 -5.79 -11.89 11.46
CA ASN A 45 -5.53 -11.99 12.89
C ASN A 45 -4.91 -13.35 13.18
N TYR A 46 -3.70 -13.36 13.73
CA TYR A 46 -3.02 -14.57 14.16
C TYR A 46 -3.07 -14.62 15.69
N ALA A 47 -3.56 -15.73 16.23
CA ALA A 47 -3.44 -16.00 17.66
C ALA A 47 -2.00 -16.45 17.92
N SER A 48 -1.22 -15.60 18.59
CA SER A 48 0.11 -15.99 19.06
C SER A 48 -0.02 -16.96 20.23
N THR A 49 0.95 -17.86 20.36
CA THR A 49 1.04 -18.87 21.42
C THR A 49 1.04 -18.25 22.82
N ASP A 50 1.45 -16.99 22.94
CA ASP A 50 1.50 -16.22 24.19
C ASP A 50 0.15 -15.59 24.58
N GLY A 51 -0.92 -15.86 23.83
CA GLY A 51 -2.26 -15.31 24.07
C GLY A 51 -2.43 -13.87 23.54
N THR A 52 -1.44 -13.33 22.83
CA THR A 52 -1.53 -12.05 22.12
C THR A 52 -2.11 -12.24 20.72
N THR A 53 -2.96 -11.32 20.27
CA THR A 53 -3.46 -11.30 18.89
C THR A 53 -2.53 -10.44 18.05
N GLU A 54 -1.82 -11.05 17.11
CA GLU A 54 -1.01 -10.36 16.12
C GLU A 54 -1.85 -10.04 14.89
N PHE A 55 -1.63 -8.86 14.32
CA PHE A 55 -2.32 -8.39 13.14
C PHE A 55 -1.32 -8.32 12.00
N GLN A 56 -1.57 -9.04 10.92
CA GLN A 56 -0.71 -9.03 9.73
C GLN A 56 -1.53 -8.66 8.50
N CYS A 57 -0.95 -7.85 7.63
CA CYS A 57 -1.60 -7.43 6.41
C CYS A 57 -1.18 -8.27 5.22
N LYS A 58 -2.17 -8.68 4.45
CA LYS A 58 -2.03 -9.58 3.31
C LYS A 58 -2.79 -9.02 2.11
N THR A 59 -2.35 -9.43 0.93
CA THR A 59 -2.89 -8.99 -0.37
C THR A 59 -3.87 -9.99 -0.96
#